data_AF-A0A897MRU6-F1
#
_entry.id   AF-A0A897MRU6-F1
#
_cell.length_a   1.000
_cell.length_b   1.000
_cell.length_c   1.000
_cell.angle_alpha   90.00
_cell.angle_beta   90.00
_cell.angle_gamma   90.00
#
_symmetry.space_group_name_H-M   'P 1'
#
loop_
_entity.id
_entity.type
_entity.pdbx_description
1 polymer ?
#
loop_
_entity_poly.entity_id
_entity_poly.type
_entity_poly.pdbx_seq_one_letter_code
_entity_poly.pdbx_strand_id
1 'polypeptide(L)'
;MIPTIAPLSQVIDGVRVAEGTTTTCDNCQQQLEEGHPVRSRIEQQSLVEEWTPCRLHCERCGYQESLNTPGTALVAGRLGTVRDTQTQSSWLVLLEPEPITVYPYWLSPGSK
;
A
#
# COMPACT_ATOMS: atom_id res chain seq x y z
N MET A 1 20.60 22.88 0.99
CA MET A 1 19.25 22.40 0.65
C MET A 1 18.90 21.29 1.63
N ILE A 2 17.89 21.48 2.46
CA ILE A 2 17.36 20.39 3.30
C ILE A 2 16.54 19.52 2.34
N PRO A 3 16.81 18.21 2.22
CA PRO A 3 15.97 17.35 1.41
C PRO A 3 14.55 17.36 1.98
N THR A 4 13.58 17.83 1.20
CA THR A 4 12.17 17.74 1.56
C THR A 4 11.74 16.30 1.34
N ILE A 5 11.80 15.49 2.40
CA ILE A 5 11.27 14.13 2.38
C ILE A 5 9.75 14.25 2.44
N ALA A 6 9.06 13.80 1.38
CA ALA A 6 7.60 13.78 1.37
C ALA A 6 7.09 12.78 2.42
N PRO A 7 5.98 13.07 3.13
CA PRO A 7 5.32 12.10 4.00
C PRO A 7 4.95 10.83 3.23
N LEU A 8 5.08 9.66 3.87
CA LEU A 8 4.77 8.37 3.25
C LEU A 8 3.37 8.33 2.62
N SER A 9 2.38 8.94 3.27
CA SER A 9 1.02 9.04 2.72
C SER A 9 0.97 9.74 1.36
N GLN A 10 1.80 10.78 1.14
CA GLN A 10 1.86 11.46 -0.16
C GLN A 10 2.60 10.64 -1.21
N VAL A 11 3.58 9.84 -0.80
CA VAL A 11 4.38 9.00 -1.70
C VAL A 11 3.57 7.84 -2.28
N ILE A 12 2.64 7.29 -1.49
CA ILE A 12 1.90 6.07 -1.84
C ILE A 12 0.45 6.34 -2.26
N ASP A 13 0.01 7.59 -2.27
CA ASP A 13 -1.31 7.95 -2.77
C ASP A 13 -1.38 7.71 -4.29
N GLY A 14 -2.42 7.01 -4.73
CA GLY A 14 -2.56 6.56 -6.12
C GLY A 14 -1.71 5.34 -6.48
N VAL A 15 -1.01 4.69 -5.53
CA VAL A 15 -0.23 3.50 -5.86
C VAL A 15 -1.13 2.36 -6.34
N ARG A 16 -0.72 1.70 -7.42
CA ARG A 16 -1.48 0.59 -8.03
C ARG A 16 -1.47 -0.63 -7.12
N VAL A 17 -2.65 -1.15 -6.79
CA VAL A 17 -2.82 -2.32 -5.90
C VAL A 17 -3.27 -3.59 -6.63
N ALA A 18 -3.99 -3.47 -7.75
CA ALA A 18 -4.44 -4.61 -8.55
C ALA A 18 -4.81 -4.19 -9.98
N GLU A 19 -4.76 -5.14 -10.91
CA GLU A 19 -5.31 -4.98 -12.26
C GLU A 19 -6.84 -5.04 -12.25
N GLY A 20 -7.49 -4.36 -13.19
CA GLY A 20 -8.95 -4.32 -13.31
C GLY A 20 -9.64 -3.44 -12.25
N THR A 21 -10.95 -3.58 -12.10
CA THR A 21 -11.76 -2.77 -11.17
C THR A 21 -12.12 -3.49 -9.88
N THR A 22 -11.65 -4.72 -9.71
CA THR A 22 -11.98 -5.59 -8.57
C THR A 22 -10.76 -6.42 -8.18
N THR A 23 -10.61 -6.69 -6.90
CA THR A 23 -9.61 -7.60 -6.34
C THR A 23 -10.22 -8.41 -5.20
N THR A 24 -9.46 -9.27 -4.54
CA THR A 24 -9.91 -10.02 -3.36
C THR A 24 -9.08 -9.68 -2.13
N CYS A 25 -9.71 -9.77 -0.96
CA CYS A 25 -9.00 -9.76 0.31
C CYS A 25 -8.10 -11.01 0.40
N ASP A 26 -6.81 -10.84 0.67
CA ASP A 26 -5.86 -11.96 0.76
C ASP A 26 -6.25 -12.99 1.82
N ASN A 27 -6.96 -12.57 2.87
CA ASN A 27 -7.37 -13.46 3.97
C ASN A 27 -8.74 -14.12 3.73
N CYS A 28 -9.82 -13.34 3.64
CA CYS A 28 -11.19 -13.89 3.55
C CYS A 28 -11.70 -14.10 2.12
N GLN A 29 -10.92 -13.74 1.10
CA GLN A 29 -11.29 -13.82 -0.31
C GLN A 29 -12.54 -13.02 -0.70
N GLN A 30 -13.03 -12.14 0.18
CA GLN A 30 -14.11 -11.21 -0.15
C GLN A 30 -13.68 -10.33 -1.32
N GLN A 31 -14.57 -10.16 -2.29
CA GLN A 31 -14.36 -9.22 -3.40
C GLN A 31 -14.34 -7.78 -2.89
N LEU A 32 -13.33 -7.04 -3.32
CA LEU A 32 -13.08 -5.63 -3.03
C LEU A 32 -13.11 -4.84 -4.33
N GLU A 33 -13.72 -3.68 -4.27
CA GLU A 33 -13.91 -2.77 -5.41
C GLU A 33 -13.78 -1.33 -4.93
N GLU A 34 -13.88 -0.39 -5.86
CA GLU A 34 -13.82 1.04 -5.60
C GLU A 34 -14.64 1.47 -4.37
N GLY A 35 -14.07 2.35 -3.56
CA GLY A 35 -14.65 2.88 -2.33
C GLY A 35 -14.46 1.99 -1.09
N HIS A 36 -14.13 0.70 -1.25
CA HIS A 36 -13.96 -0.19 -0.10
C HIS A 36 -12.78 0.26 0.79
N PRO A 37 -12.97 0.32 2.12
CA PRO A 37 -11.88 0.54 3.05
C PRO A 37 -11.00 -0.71 3.14
N VAL A 38 -9.70 -0.50 3.10
CA VAL A 38 -8.69 -1.57 3.06
C VAL A 38 -7.52 -1.26 3.97
N ARG A 39 -6.78 -2.31 4.31
CA ARG A 39 -5.44 -2.22 4.87
C ARG A 39 -4.47 -2.89 3.94
N SER A 40 -3.39 -2.20 3.59
CA SER A 40 -2.37 -2.70 2.70
C SER A 40 -1.02 -2.75 3.41
N ARG A 41 -0.30 -3.86 3.27
CA ARG A 41 1.15 -3.87 3.53
C ARG A 41 1.84 -3.41 2.28
N ILE A 42 2.66 -2.38 2.43
CA ILE A 42 3.52 -1.86 1.37
C ILE A 42 4.97 -2.13 1.75
N GLU A 43 5.76 -2.40 0.72
CA GLU A 43 7.19 -2.65 0.85
C GLU A 43 7.95 -1.72 -0.07
N GLN A 44 9.00 -1.12 0.45
CA GLN A 44 9.97 -0.42 -0.35
C GLN A 44 10.87 -1.48 -1.01
N GLN A 45 10.96 -1.49 -2.34
CA GLN A 45 11.75 -2.53 -3.03
C GLN A 45 13.24 -2.21 -3.09
N SER A 46 13.63 -0.94 -2.97
CA SER A 46 15.03 -0.52 -3.00
C SER A 46 15.26 0.82 -2.30
N LEU A 47 16.50 1.29 -2.24
CA LEU A 47 16.82 2.65 -1.75
C LEU A 47 16.24 3.76 -2.63
N VAL A 48 15.75 3.43 -3.82
CA VAL A 48 14.90 4.30 -4.64
C VAL A 48 13.49 4.15 -4.09
N GLU A 49 12.87 5.25 -3.66
CA GLU A 49 11.65 5.36 -2.83
C GLU A 49 10.35 4.76 -3.42
N GLU A 50 10.45 3.73 -4.24
CA GLU A 50 9.31 3.02 -4.83
C GLU A 50 8.73 2.03 -3.83
N TRP A 51 7.58 2.41 -3.28
CA TRP A 51 6.74 1.56 -2.44
C TRP A 51 5.78 0.76 -3.31
N THR A 52 5.69 -0.54 -3.04
CA THR A 52 4.81 -1.46 -3.76
C THR A 52 3.88 -2.19 -2.79
N PRO A 53 2.58 -2.31 -3.10
CA PRO A 53 1.66 -3.13 -2.32
C PRO A 53 2.03 -4.61 -2.45
N CYS A 54 2.11 -5.32 -1.31
CA CYS A 54 2.38 -6.76 -1.30
C CYS A 54 1.25 -7.61 -0.72
N ARG A 55 0.40 -7.01 0.14
CA ARG A 55 -0.78 -7.66 0.72
C ARG A 55 -1.93 -6.68 0.89
N LEU A 56 -3.13 -7.09 0.55
CA LEU A 56 -4.36 -6.30 0.66
C LEU A 56 -5.42 -7.03 1.48
N HIS A 57 -5.91 -6.36 2.52
CA HIS A 57 -6.92 -6.89 3.41
C HIS A 57 -8.12 -5.96 3.48
N CYS A 58 -9.32 -6.53 3.56
CA CYS A 58 -10.52 -5.77 3.86
C CYS A 58 -10.47 -5.26 5.31
N GLU A 59 -11.20 -4.19 5.59
CA GLU A 59 -11.30 -3.61 6.94
C GLU A 59 -11.68 -4.64 8.02
N ARG A 60 -12.55 -5.59 7.71
CA ARG A 60 -13.02 -6.63 8.65
C ARG A 60 -11.95 -7.62 9.06
N CYS A 61 -11.12 -8.07 8.10
CA CYS A 61 -9.99 -8.93 8.41
C CYS A 61 -8.93 -8.17 9.20
N GLY A 62 -8.79 -6.88 8.91
CA GLY A 62 -7.68 -6.08 9.40
C GLY A 62 -6.34 -6.62 8.89
N TYR A 63 -5.27 -6.21 9.55
CA TYR A 63 -3.94 -6.78 9.37
C TYR A 63 -3.49 -7.30 10.72
N GLN A 64 -3.21 -8.60 10.81
CA GLN A 64 -2.86 -9.27 12.08
C GLN A 64 -1.38 -9.60 12.18
N GLU A 65 -0.64 -9.55 11.07
CA GLU A 65 0.79 -9.85 11.10
C GLU A 65 1.58 -8.65 11.65
N SER A 66 2.67 -8.96 12.36
CA SER A 66 3.61 -7.93 12.80
C SER A 66 4.52 -7.56 11.64
N LEU A 67 4.76 -6.26 11.44
CA LEU A 67 5.82 -5.80 10.52
C LEU A 67 7.17 -6.13 11.15
N ASN A 68 7.85 -7.14 10.62
CA ASN A 68 9.16 -7.61 11.08
C ASN A 68 10.27 -7.40 10.03
N THR A 69 9.92 -6.83 8.88
CA THR A 69 10.83 -6.64 7.75
C THR A 69 11.14 -5.15 7.59
N PRO A 70 12.42 -4.72 7.66
CA PRO A 70 12.87 -3.37 7.32
C PRO A 70 12.35 -2.90 5.96
N GLY A 71 11.91 -1.64 5.87
CA GLY A 71 11.36 -1.07 4.64
C GLY A 71 9.91 -1.45 4.38
N THR A 72 9.14 -1.79 5.42
CA THR A 72 7.71 -2.14 5.27
C THR A 72 6.83 -1.21 6.08
N ALA A 73 5.62 -0.97 5.59
CA ALA A 73 4.62 -0.19 6.30
C ALA A 73 3.24 -0.82 6.14
N LEU A 74 2.41 -0.62 7.15
CA LEU A 74 1.01 -0.95 7.14
C LEU A 74 0.23 0.35 7.03
N VAL A 75 -0.64 0.44 6.03
CA VAL A 75 -1.41 1.63 5.73
C VAL A 75 -2.90 1.27 5.66
N ALA A 76 -3.74 2.14 6.20
CA ALA A 76 -5.18 2.15 5.90
C ALA A 76 -5.42 3.03 4.68
N GLY A 77 -6.54 2.84 4.01
CA GLY A 77 -6.99 3.72 2.93
C GLY A 77 -8.26 3.19 2.29
N ARG A 78 -8.56 3.68 1.09
CA ARG A 78 -9.67 3.22 0.26
C ARG A 78 -9.18 2.79 -1.11
N LEU A 79 -9.95 1.93 -1.76
CA LEU A 79 -9.71 1.60 -3.16
C LEU A 79 -10.28 2.71 -4.07
N GLY A 80 -9.46 3.19 -5.00
CA GLY A 80 -9.89 3.98 -6.14
C GLY A 80 -9.75 3.19 -7.43
N THR A 81 -10.40 3.64 -8.50
CA THR A 81 -10.19 3.10 -9.85
C THR A 81 -9.55 4.16 -10.74
N VAL A 82 -8.45 3.81 -11.38
CA VAL A 82 -7.91 4.57 -12.51
C VAL A 82 -8.30 3.89 -13.81
N ARG A 83 -8.68 4.70 -14.80
CA ARG A 83 -8.98 4.24 -16.16
C ARG A 83 -8.10 4.97 -17.15
N ASP A 84 -7.37 4.22 -17.95
CA ASP A 84 -6.68 4.72 -19.12
C ASP A 84 -7.58 4.50 -20.34
N THR A 85 -8.11 5.60 -20.89
CA THR A 85 -9.01 5.57 -22.04
C THR A 85 -8.28 5.25 -23.34
N GLN A 86 -6.97 5.48 -23.42
CA GLN A 86 -6.16 5.18 -24.61
C GLN A 86 -5.92 3.68 -24.72
N THR A 87 -5.57 3.02 -23.62
CA THR A 87 -5.33 1.57 -23.60
C THR A 87 -6.57 0.76 -23.24
N GLN A 88 -7.69 1.42 -22.92
CA GLN A 88 -8.92 0.81 -22.36
C GLN A 88 -8.65 -0.06 -21.12
N SER A 89 -7.57 0.22 -20.41
CA SER A 89 -7.18 -0.50 -19.20
C SER A 89 -7.75 0.19 -17.97
N SER A 90 -7.99 -0.60 -16.93
CA SER A 90 -8.36 -0.09 -15.62
C SER A 90 -7.58 -0.83 -14.55
N TRP A 91 -7.32 -0.16 -13.43
CA TRP A 91 -6.68 -0.75 -12.28
C TRP A 91 -7.13 -0.09 -11.00
N LEU A 92 -7.04 -0.85 -9.92
CA LEU A 92 -7.28 -0.34 -8.59
C LEU A 92 -6.03 0.37 -8.07
N VAL A 93 -6.26 1.47 -7.37
CA VAL A 93 -5.23 2.24 -6.66
C VAL A 93 -5.60 2.40 -5.20
N LEU A 94 -4.61 2.64 -4.35
CA LEU A 94 -4.83 3.06 -2.97
C LEU A 94 -5.03 4.58 -2.94
N LEU A 95 -6.10 5.02 -2.31
CA LEU A 95 -6.40 6.43 -2.10
C LEU A 95 -6.42 6.78 -0.61
N GLU A 96 -6.10 8.03 -0.33
CA GLU A 96 -6.11 8.61 1.02
C GLU A 96 -5.35 7.71 2.03
N PRO A 97 -4.11 7.30 1.73
CA PRO A 97 -3.41 6.35 2.56
C PRO A 97 -2.99 6.96 3.91
N GLU A 98 -3.30 6.26 4.99
CA GLU A 98 -2.94 6.64 6.36
C GLU A 98 -2.00 5.57 6.96
N PRO A 99 -0.72 5.91 7.24
CA PRO A 99 0.20 5.00 7.90
C PRO A 99 -0.27 4.62 9.30
N ILE A 100 -0.47 3.33 9.53
CA ILE A 100 -0.78 2.76 10.85
C ILE A 100 0.52 2.44 11.59
N THR A 101 1.46 1.80 10.89
CA THR A 101 2.77 1.41 11.44
C THR A 101 3.79 1.41 10.31
N VAL A 102 4.99 1.89 10.60
CA VAL A 102 6.11 1.90 9.67
C VAL A 102 7.29 1.21 10.34
N TYR A 103 7.91 0.27 9.63
CA TYR A 103 9.11 -0.44 10.05
C TYR A 103 10.27 -0.03 9.13
N PRO A 104 10.91 1.12 9.39
CA PRO A 104 11.91 1.72 8.49
C PRO A 104 13.22 0.94 8.42
N TYR A 105 13.98 1.15 7.35
CA TYR A 105 15.26 0.45 7.11
C TYR A 105 16.32 0.63 8.20
N TRP A 106 16.34 1.79 8.86
CA TRP A 106 17.32 2.09 9.91
C TRP A 106 17.04 1.39 11.26
N LEU A 107 15.94 0.64 11.37
CA LEU A 107 15.68 -0.23 12.53
C LEU A 107 16.26 -1.63 12.38
N SER A 108 16.94 -1.94 11.28
CA SER A 108 17.60 -3.24 11.09
C SER A 108 18.64 -3.46 12.21
N PRO A 109 18.52 -4.52 13.04
CA PRO A 109 19.52 -4.85 14.05
C PRO A 109 20.77 -5.41 13.35
N GLY A 110 21.61 -4.52 12.82
CA GLY A 110 22.79 -4.88 12.05
C GLY A 110 23.81 -3.76 11.85
N SER A 111 23.65 -2.61 12.51
CA SER A 111 24.69 -1.56 12.53
C SER A 111 25.40 -1.56 13.88
N LYS A 112 26.33 -2.52 14.05
CA LYS A 112 27.45 -2.42 14.98
C LYS A 112 28.71 -2.86 14.28
#